data_AF-A0A832IDA7-F1
#
_entry.id   AF-A0A832IDA7-F1
#
_cell.length_a   1.000
_cell.length_b   1.000
_cell.length_c   1.000
_cell.angle_alpha   90.00
_cell.angle_beta   90.00
_cell.angle_gamma   90.00
#
_symmetry.space_group_name_H-M   'P 1'
#
loop_
_entity.id
_entity.type
_entity.pdbx_description
1 polymer ?
#
loop_
_entity_poly.entity_id
_entity_poly.type
_entity_poly.pdbx_seq_one_letter_code
_entity_poly.pdbx_strand_id
1 'polypeptide(L)' 'MRTKEEYIKALSKMKRNVYFNGELIDRTDELQMDCINTIGTTYDEAQKPENQELCTAISHLTG' A
#
# COMPACT_ATOMS: atom_id res chain seq x y z
N MET A 1 1.67 -4.08 -11.66
CA MET A 1 1.37 -3.29 -10.43
C MET A 1 1.76 -4.14 -9.22
N ARG A 2 2.11 -3.54 -8.06
CA ARG A 2 2.39 -4.30 -6.83
C ARG A 2 1.14 -5.02 -6.32
N THR A 3 1.31 -6.09 -5.56
CA THR A 3 0.24 -6.63 -4.69
C THR A 3 0.17 -5.86 -3.36
N LYS A 4 -0.89 -6.06 -2.58
CA LYS A 4 -1.00 -5.51 -1.22
C LYS A 4 0.12 -6.00 -0.31
N GLU A 5 0.50 -7.28 -0.39
CA GLU A 5 1.59 -7.85 0.39
C GLU A 5 2.93 -7.20 0.02
N GLU A 6 3.17 -6.97 -1.27
CA GLU A 6 4.37 -6.28 -1.75
C GLU A 6 4.43 -4.82 -1.29
N TYR A 7 3.28 -4.14 -1.26
CA TYR A 7 3.14 -2.80 -0.69
C TYR A 7 3.51 -2.78 0.80
N ILE A 8 2.94 -3.67 1.61
CA ILE A 8 3.24 -3.76 3.06
C ILE A 8 4.72 -4.13 3.28
N LYS A 9 5.25 -5.07 2.50
CA LYS A 9 6.68 -5.45 2.56
C LYS A 9 7.62 -4.31 2.15
N ALA A 10 7.18 -3.42 1.25
CA ALA A 10 7.95 -2.23 0.92
C ALA A 10 7.95 -1.23 2.09
N LEU A 11 6.79 -1.02 2.74
CA LEU A 11 6.69 -0.15 3.92
C LEU A 11 7.60 -0.59 5.07
N SER A 12 7.65 -1.89 5.36
CA SER A 12 8.49 -2.43 6.44
C SER A 12 10.00 -2.26 6.22
N LYS A 13 10.43 -2.03 4.97
CA LYS A 13 11.83 -1.77 4.63
C LYS A 13 12.21 -0.28 4.65
N MET A 14 11.23 0.61 4.76
CA MET A 14 11.50 2.05 4.79
C MET A 14 12.10 2.46 6.13
N LYS A 15 12.79 3.61 6.15
CA LYS A 15 13.34 4.17 7.39
C LYS A 15 12.22 4.33 8.44
N ARG A 16 12.44 3.81 9.65
CA ARG A 16 11.55 4.02 10.80
C ARG A 16 11.62 5.47 11.22
N ASN A 17 10.58 6.23 10.90
CA ASN A 17 10.47 7.66 11.16
C ASN A 17 9.02 8.11 11.46
N VAL A 18 8.17 7.19 11.90
CA VAL A 18 6.79 7.49 12.30
C VAL A 18 6.74 7.56 13.82
N TYR A 19 6.20 8.65 14.35
CA TYR A 19 6.06 8.87 15.79
C TYR A 19 4.59 8.89 16.18
N PHE A 20 4.25 8.19 17.26
CA PHE A 20 2.92 8.19 17.85
C PHE A 20 3.04 8.34 19.37
N ASN A 21 2.33 9.32 19.94
CA ASN A 21 2.37 9.64 21.37
C ASN A 21 3.79 9.84 21.94
N GLY A 22 4.67 10.49 21.17
CA GLY A 22 6.06 10.74 21.54
C GLY A 22 7.04 9.59 21.26
N GLU A 23 6.55 8.40 20.90
CA GLU A 23 7.37 7.21 20.69
C GLU A 23 7.54 6.87 19.20
N LEU A 24 8.73 6.35 18.84
CA LEU A 24 9.01 5.88 17.48
C LEU A 24 8.39 4.49 17.26
N ILE A 25 7.43 4.39 16.34
CA ILE A 25 6.75 3.13 16.00
C ILE A 25 7.27 2.53 14.68
N ASP A 26 6.92 1.28 14.40
CA ASP A 26 7.15 0.69 13.09
C ASP A 26 6.21 1.32 12.04
N ARG A 27 6.61 1.30 10.76
CA ARG A 27 5.75 1.75 9.65
C ARG A 27 4.62 0.78 9.37
N THR A 28 4.72 -0.47 9.82
CA THR A 28 3.66 -1.48 9.77
C THR A 28 3.18 -1.86 11.17
N ASP A 29 3.26 -0.92 12.12
CA ASP A 29 2.71 -1.09 13.46
C ASP A 29 1.20 -1.35 13.41
N GLU A 30 0.67 -2.15 14.34
CA GLU A 30 -0.75 -2.53 14.38
C GLU A 30 -1.69 -1.32 14.41
N LEU A 31 -1.26 -0.23 15.06
CA LEU A 31 -1.98 1.04 15.13
C LEU A 31 -2.20 1.70 13.76
N GLN A 32 -1.39 1.34 12.76
CA GLN A 32 -1.51 1.86 11.40
C GLN A 32 -2.29 0.92 10.48
N MET A 33 -2.66 -0.28 10.93
CA MET A 33 -3.12 -1.33 10.03
C MET A 33 -4.43 -0.99 9.33
N ASP A 34 -5.35 -0.24 9.94
CA ASP A 34 -6.57 0.20 9.26
C ASP A 34 -6.28 1.15 8.10
N CYS A 35 -5.36 2.10 8.30
CA CYS A 35 -4.91 2.99 7.23
C CYS A 35 -4.18 2.23 6.13
N ILE A 36 -3.28 1.32 6.51
CA ILE A 36 -2.52 0.48 5.57
C ILE A 36 -3.47 -0.42 4.77
N ASN A 37 -4.47 -1.01 5.41
CA ASN A 37 -5.47 -1.86 4.77
C ASN A 37 -6.34 -1.07 3.80
N THR A 38 -6.76 0.15 4.17
CA THR A 38 -7.53 1.03 3.29
C THR A 38 -6.79 1.33 1.99
N ILE A 39 -5.50 1.65 2.08
CA ILE A 39 -4.65 1.85 0.89
C ILE A 39 -4.43 0.52 0.17
N GLY A 40 -4.21 -0.55 0.92
CA GLY A 40 -4.05 -1.93 0.44
C GLY A 40 -5.20 -2.36 -0.48
N THR A 41 -6.43 -1.95 -0.18
CA THR A 41 -7.61 -2.21 -1.02
C THR A 41 -7.41 -1.73 -2.46
N THR A 42 -6.72 -0.61 -2.69
CA THR A 42 -6.46 -0.14 -4.08
C THR A 42 -5.58 -1.10 -4.88
N TYR A 43 -4.63 -1.77 -4.21
CA TYR A 43 -3.81 -2.80 -4.84
C TYR A 43 -4.63 -4.07 -5.08
N ASP A 44 -5.48 -4.48 -4.13
CA ASP A 44 -6.34 -5.65 -4.26
C ASP A 44 -7.35 -5.48 -5.41
N GLU A 45 -8.08 -4.36 -5.45
CA GLU A 45 -9.08 -4.08 -6.47
C GLU A 45 -8.46 -3.96 -7.87
N ALA A 46 -7.27 -3.37 -7.98
CA ALA A 46 -6.56 -3.25 -9.25
C ALA A 46 -6.04 -4.59 -9.80
N GLN A 47 -6.13 -5.69 -9.06
CA GLN A 47 -5.78 -7.05 -9.54
C GLN A 47 -7.02 -7.85 -9.96
N LYS A 48 -8.22 -7.39 -9.63
CA LYS A 48 -9.46 -8.08 -10.00
C LYS A 48 -9.75 -7.89 -11.48
N PRO A 49 -9.98 -8.97 -12.26
CA PRO A 49 -10.27 -8.87 -13.70
C PRO A 49 -11.46 -7.94 -14.01
N GLU A 50 -12.51 -8.00 -13.20
CA GLU A 50 -13.74 -7.21 -13.36
C GLU A 50 -13.54 -5.70 -13.13
N ASN A 51 -12.47 -5.30 -12.45
CA ASN A 51 -12.18 -3.90 -12.12
C ASN A 51 -11.02 -3.31 -12.93
N GLN A 52 -10.41 -4.08 -13.85
CA GLN A 52 -9.22 -3.65 -14.59
C GLN A 52 -9.43 -2.33 -15.34
N GLU A 53 -10.54 -2.18 -16.06
CA GLU A 53 -10.80 -0.99 -16.87
C GLU A 53 -10.99 0.28 -16.03
N LEU A 54 -11.44 0.15 -14.79
CA LEU A 54 -11.67 1.28 -13.89
C LEU A 54 -10.43 1.62 -13.05
N CYS A 55 -9.75 0.60 -12.54
CA CYS A 55 -8.67 0.76 -11.56
C CYS A 55 -7.27 0.84 -12.20
N THR A 56 -7.14 0.57 -13.50
CA THR A 56 -5.85 0.58 -14.20
C THR A 56 -5.93 1.33 -15.52
N ALA A 57 -4.76 1.72 -16.05
CA ALA A 57 -4.62 2.31 -17.37
C ALA A 57 -3.23 2.00 -17.94
N ILE A 58 -3.13 1.99 -19.27
CA ILE A 58 -1.85 1.92 -19.98
C ILE A 58 -1.18 3.30 -19.88
N SER A 59 0.06 3.33 -19.41
CA SER A 59 0.79 4.58 -19.24
C SER A 59 1.33 5.04 -20.60
N HIS A 60 1.09 6.29 -20.97
CA HIS A 60 1.69 6.88 -22.18
C HIS A 60 3.23 6.98 -22.10
N LEU A 61 3.83 6.82 -20.91
CA LEU A 61 5.27 6.88 -20.71
C LEU A 61 5.96 5.52 -20.89
N THR A 62 5.28 4.42 -20.56
CA THR A 62 5.89 3.08 -20.47
C THR A 62 5.14 2.00 -21.25
N GLY A 63 3.98 2.32 -21.82
CA GLY A 63 2.95 1.33 -22.14
C GLY A 63 2.31 0.80 -20.87
#